data_AF-A0A5J4W277-F1
#
_entry.id   AF-A0A5J4W277-F1
#
_cell.length_a   1.000
_cell.length_b   1.000
_cell.length_c   1.000
_cell.angle_alpha   90.00
_cell.angle_beta   90.00
_cell.angle_gamma   90.00
#
_symmetry.space_group_name_H-M   'P 1'
#
loop_
_entity.id
_entity.type
_entity.pdbx_description
1 polymer ?
#
loop_
_entity_poly.entity_id
_entity_poly.type
_entity_poly.pdbx_seq_one_letter_code
_entity_poly.pdbx_strand_id
1 'polypeptide(L)'
;MESLLGFLKDDIVPKTIFIKRKGPNSEKRQQDNNVKKEKYKDENKDEIGDKVKKKKTAKMREIVHVQAGQCGNKSDEVLEVILMNTVLLTGAYHGESEPQLSINVYFNEATAEIRSRSLLILSQEMDSVRAGPFGQLFRPDNFIFGQTGAGNNWAKGHYTEGAELIDSVLDVVRKEAEGCDCLQGFQICHSLGGGTGAGMGTLLIAKVREEYPDRMMCTFSVVPSPKVSDTVVEPYNCTLSVHQLVENADEVMCIDNEALYDICFRTLKLTTPTYGDLNHLVSVVMSGITCCLRFPGQLNADLRKLAVNLVPFPRLHFFLVGFAPLTSRGSQQYRALSVPELTQQMFDAKNMMAASDPRHGRYLT
;
A
#
# COMPACT_ATOMS: atom_id res chain seq x y z
N MET A 1 17.13 -24.53 -1.19
CA MET A 1 16.27 -23.47 -1.76
C MET A 1 16.09 -23.70 -3.26
N GLU A 2 15.56 -24.85 -3.68
CA GLU A 2 15.18 -25.11 -5.09
C GLU A 2 13.86 -25.89 -5.20
N SER A 3 13.40 -26.58 -4.15
CA SER A 3 12.14 -27.33 -4.16
C SER A 3 10.88 -26.48 -3.90
N LEU A 4 11.00 -25.19 -3.57
CA LEU A 4 9.88 -24.29 -3.26
C LEU A 4 9.31 -23.55 -4.48
N LEU A 5 10.06 -23.51 -5.59
CA LEU A 5 9.66 -22.80 -6.82
C LEU A 5 8.65 -23.57 -7.68
N GLY A 6 8.53 -24.90 -7.51
CA GLY A 6 7.65 -25.73 -8.33
C GLY A 6 6.18 -25.71 -7.93
N PHE A 7 5.85 -25.39 -6.68
CA PHE A 7 4.50 -25.64 -6.13
C PHE A 7 3.56 -24.44 -6.16
N LEU A 8 4.04 -23.23 -6.43
CA LEU A 8 3.22 -22.00 -6.45
C LEU A 8 2.67 -21.63 -7.84
N LYS A 9 3.02 -22.38 -8.90
CA LYS A 9 2.63 -22.03 -10.28
C LYS A 9 1.20 -22.44 -10.69
N ASP A 10 0.50 -23.32 -9.96
CA ASP A 10 -0.68 -24.00 -10.54
C ASP A 10 -2.08 -23.59 -10.02
N ASP A 11 -2.25 -22.86 -8.92
CA ASP A 11 -3.57 -22.82 -8.23
C ASP A 11 -4.38 -21.50 -8.27
N ILE A 12 -4.08 -20.55 -9.16
CA ILE A 12 -4.93 -19.33 -9.28
C ILE A 12 -5.22 -18.98 -10.75
N VAL A 13 -6.00 -19.81 -11.45
CA VAL A 13 -6.74 -19.38 -12.66
C VAL A 13 -8.09 -20.11 -12.73
N PRO A 14 -9.25 -19.42 -12.84
CA PRO A 14 -10.53 -20.08 -13.11
C PRO A 14 -10.56 -20.59 -14.56
N LYS A 15 -10.48 -21.92 -14.75
CA LYS A 15 -10.64 -22.57 -16.07
C LYS A 15 -12.11 -22.58 -16.49
N THR A 16 -12.46 -21.80 -17.51
CA THR A 16 -13.77 -21.86 -18.18
C THR A 16 -13.75 -23.00 -19.21
N ILE A 17 -14.60 -24.01 -19.03
CA ILE A 17 -14.74 -25.17 -19.92
C ILE A 17 -15.58 -24.78 -21.15
N PHE A 18 -14.97 -24.75 -22.35
CA PHE A 18 -15.70 -24.66 -23.62
C PHE A 18 -15.75 -26.02 -24.32
N ILE A 19 -16.94 -26.60 -24.42
CA ILE A 19 -17.22 -27.81 -25.19
C ILE A 19 -17.29 -27.44 -26.69
N LYS A 20 -16.40 -27.99 -27.52
CA LYS A 20 -16.47 -27.82 -28.99
C LYS A 20 -16.59 -29.18 -29.68
N ARG A 21 -17.78 -29.46 -30.24
CA ARG A 21 -18.05 -30.61 -31.12
C ARG A 21 -17.24 -30.47 -32.42
N LYS A 22 -16.47 -31.51 -32.78
CA LYS A 22 -15.79 -31.63 -34.08
C LYS A 22 -16.78 -32.15 -35.14
N GLY A 23 -16.84 -31.49 -36.30
CA GLY A 23 -17.42 -32.02 -37.54
C GLY A 23 -16.40 -31.87 -38.68
N PRO A 24 -16.33 -32.82 -39.64
CA PRO A 24 -15.26 -32.91 -40.62
C PRO A 24 -15.51 -32.01 -41.84
N ASN A 25 -14.42 -31.64 -42.53
CA ASN A 25 -14.29 -30.93 -43.82
C ASN A 25 -13.59 -29.57 -43.75
N SER A 26 -12.42 -29.57 -43.13
CA SER A 26 -11.35 -28.60 -43.37
C SER A 26 -10.45 -29.14 -44.47
N GLU A 27 -10.41 -28.51 -45.66
CA GLU A 27 -9.19 -28.44 -46.50
C GLU A 27 -9.40 -27.68 -47.83
N LYS A 28 -10.63 -27.51 -48.34
CA LYS A 28 -10.84 -26.83 -49.65
C LYS A 28 -11.32 -25.37 -49.60
N ARG A 29 -11.43 -24.74 -48.42
CA ARG A 29 -11.83 -23.32 -48.26
C ARG A 29 -10.69 -22.37 -47.86
N GLN A 30 -9.45 -22.84 -47.85
CA GLN A 30 -8.30 -22.08 -47.32
C GLN A 30 -7.58 -21.19 -48.35
N GLN A 31 -7.70 -21.43 -49.65
CA GLN A 31 -6.92 -20.66 -50.64
C GLN A 31 -7.58 -19.34 -51.07
N ASP A 32 -8.90 -19.30 -51.28
CA ASP A 32 -9.59 -18.07 -51.73
C ASP A 32 -9.79 -17.00 -50.64
N ASN A 33 -9.65 -17.37 -49.36
CA ASN A 33 -9.78 -16.43 -48.24
C ASN A 33 -8.50 -15.63 -47.95
N ASN A 34 -7.35 -16.02 -48.51
CA ASN A 34 -6.08 -15.34 -48.21
C ASN A 34 -5.93 -14.01 -48.96
N VAL A 35 -6.44 -13.91 -50.19
CA VAL A 35 -6.30 -12.67 -51.00
C VAL A 35 -7.25 -11.57 -50.51
N LYS A 36 -8.46 -11.92 -50.03
CA LYS A 36 -9.36 -10.94 -49.40
C LYS A 36 -8.95 -10.53 -47.97
N LYS A 37 -8.18 -11.37 -47.27
CA LYS A 37 -7.63 -11.04 -45.94
C LYS A 37 -6.49 -10.02 -46.00
N GLU A 38 -5.75 -9.93 -47.09
CA GLU A 38 -4.65 -8.96 -47.20
C GLU A 38 -5.15 -7.53 -47.40
N LYS A 39 -6.18 -7.30 -48.23
CA LYS A 39 -6.76 -5.96 -48.38
C LYS A 39 -7.52 -5.44 -47.14
N TYR A 40 -8.19 -6.33 -46.39
CA TYR A 40 -8.83 -5.95 -45.12
C TYR A 40 -7.84 -5.78 -43.94
N LYS A 41 -6.58 -6.22 -44.09
CA LYS A 41 -5.54 -6.10 -43.06
C LYS A 41 -4.87 -4.73 -43.05
N ASP A 42 -4.80 -4.04 -44.19
CA ASP A 42 -4.09 -2.76 -44.25
C ASP A 42 -4.97 -1.58 -43.80
N GLU A 43 -6.28 -1.57 -44.09
CA GLU A 43 -7.20 -0.54 -43.56
C GLU A 43 -7.49 -0.70 -42.05
N ASN A 44 -7.36 -1.90 -41.48
CA ASN A 44 -7.54 -2.13 -40.04
C ASN A 44 -6.25 -1.95 -39.21
N LYS A 45 -5.06 -1.90 -39.82
CA LYS A 45 -3.82 -1.69 -39.07
C LYS A 45 -3.75 -0.30 -38.45
N ASP A 46 -4.30 0.70 -39.12
CA ASP A 46 -4.33 2.07 -38.61
C ASP A 46 -5.37 2.25 -37.50
N GLU A 47 -6.57 1.65 -37.63
CA GLU A 47 -7.57 1.64 -36.54
C GLU A 47 -7.16 0.78 -35.32
N ILE A 48 -6.47 -0.34 -35.55
CA ILE A 48 -5.92 -1.17 -34.47
C ILE A 48 -4.73 -0.45 -33.83
N GLY A 49 -3.89 0.22 -34.62
CA GLY A 49 -2.80 1.06 -34.14
C GLY A 49 -3.29 2.17 -33.23
N ASP A 50 -4.40 2.83 -33.57
CA ASP A 50 -5.02 3.87 -32.75
C ASP A 50 -5.80 3.31 -31.55
N LYS A 51 -6.40 2.11 -31.63
CA LYS A 51 -7.00 1.43 -30.47
C LYS A 51 -5.94 0.84 -29.51
N VAL A 52 -4.78 0.44 -30.02
CA VAL A 52 -3.62 -0.02 -29.23
C VAL A 52 -2.88 1.17 -28.62
N LYS A 53 -2.75 2.30 -29.34
CA LYS A 53 -2.27 3.58 -28.78
C LYS A 53 -3.25 4.15 -27.74
N LYS A 54 -4.57 4.05 -27.97
CA LYS A 54 -5.60 4.39 -26.97
C LYS A 54 -5.60 3.47 -25.75
N LYS A 55 -5.24 2.19 -25.89
CA LYS A 55 -5.06 1.28 -24.75
C LYS A 55 -3.77 1.51 -23.97
N LYS A 56 -2.71 2.03 -24.62
CA LYS A 56 -1.49 2.50 -23.94
C LYS A 56 -1.66 3.84 -23.21
N THR A 57 -2.81 4.49 -23.34
CA THR A 57 -3.16 5.74 -22.65
C THR A 57 -4.32 5.54 -21.67
N ALA A 58 -4.34 4.41 -20.94
CA ALA A 58 -4.92 4.47 -19.62
C ALA A 58 -4.07 5.49 -18.84
N LYS A 59 -4.61 6.67 -18.52
CA LYS A 59 -3.94 7.67 -17.67
C LYS A 59 -3.28 6.91 -16.53
N MET A 60 -1.95 6.90 -16.49
CA MET A 60 -1.20 6.35 -15.38
C MET A 60 -1.50 7.24 -14.19
N ARG A 61 -1.77 6.63 -13.04
CA ARG A 61 -2.32 7.32 -11.88
C ARG A 61 -1.44 7.02 -10.68
N GLU A 62 -0.58 7.95 -10.32
CA GLU A 62 0.49 7.69 -9.36
C GLU A 62 0.15 8.15 -7.95
N ILE A 63 0.85 7.58 -6.97
CA ILE A 63 0.69 7.89 -5.56
C ILE A 63 2.07 8.20 -5.00
N VAL A 64 2.16 9.31 -4.27
CA VAL A 64 3.37 9.67 -3.52
C VAL A 64 3.24 9.11 -2.12
N HIS A 65 4.16 8.23 -1.74
CA HIS A 65 4.20 7.65 -0.40
C HIS A 65 5.12 8.46 0.49
N VAL A 66 4.69 8.77 1.71
CA VAL A 66 5.46 9.53 2.69
C VAL A 66 5.45 8.79 4.01
N GLN A 67 6.62 8.63 4.61
CA GLN A 67 6.75 8.01 5.93
C GLN A 67 7.27 9.03 6.93
N ALA A 68 6.60 9.13 8.09
CA ALA A 68 6.95 10.10 9.13
C ALA A 68 7.23 9.41 10.47
N GLY A 69 8.42 9.71 11.01
CA GLY A 69 8.85 9.25 12.34
C GLY A 69 9.31 7.78 12.39
N GLN A 70 9.77 7.35 13.56
CA GLN A 70 10.40 6.02 13.72
C GLN A 70 9.47 4.86 13.36
N CYS A 71 8.19 4.92 13.74
CA CYS A 71 7.23 3.86 13.43
C CYS A 71 6.92 3.82 11.92
N GLY A 72 6.73 4.99 11.29
CA GLY A 72 6.51 5.08 9.85
C GLY A 72 7.69 4.51 9.05
N ASN A 73 8.92 4.80 9.47
CA ASN A 73 10.14 4.35 8.79
C ASN A 73 10.56 2.91 9.13
N LYS A 74 10.35 2.43 10.36
CA LYS A 74 10.53 0.99 10.69
C LYS A 74 9.51 0.10 10.01
N SER A 75 8.42 0.68 9.55
CA SER A 75 7.50 0.04 8.62
C SER A 75 8.09 -0.05 7.20
N ASP A 76 9.39 0.15 6.96
CA ASP A 76 9.99 -0.09 5.64
C ASP A 76 9.80 -1.54 5.14
N GLU A 77 9.55 -2.51 6.03
CA GLU A 77 9.03 -3.85 5.69
C GLU A 77 7.73 -3.79 4.86
N VAL A 78 6.95 -2.70 4.94
CA VAL A 78 5.78 -2.41 4.10
C VAL A 78 6.17 -2.24 2.65
N LEU A 79 7.25 -1.48 2.39
CA LEU A 79 7.75 -1.38 1.03
C LEU A 79 8.32 -2.73 0.61
N GLU A 80 9.00 -3.47 1.49
CA GLU A 80 9.53 -4.81 1.20
C GLU A 80 8.45 -5.81 0.77
N VAL A 81 7.25 -5.79 1.35
CA VAL A 81 6.14 -6.68 0.94
C VAL A 81 5.42 -6.18 -0.32
N ILE A 82 5.34 -4.85 -0.52
CA ILE A 82 4.87 -4.28 -1.79
C ILE A 82 5.86 -4.65 -2.92
N LEU A 83 7.16 -4.63 -2.63
CA LEU A 83 8.29 -4.98 -3.49
C LEU A 83 8.41 -6.49 -3.75
N MET A 84 8.24 -7.36 -2.74
CA MET A 84 8.37 -8.82 -2.88
C MET A 84 7.40 -9.40 -3.91
N ASN A 85 6.26 -8.74 -4.14
CA ASN A 85 5.28 -9.17 -5.13
C ASN A 85 5.55 -8.61 -6.54
N THR A 86 6.57 -7.77 -6.73
CA THR A 86 6.70 -6.96 -7.95
C THR A 86 8.13 -6.73 -8.48
N VAL A 87 9.18 -6.69 -7.65
CA VAL A 87 10.55 -6.32 -8.08
C VAL A 87 11.60 -7.06 -7.23
N LEU A 88 12.67 -7.58 -7.86
CA LEU A 88 13.83 -8.13 -7.14
C LEU A 88 14.56 -7.03 -6.33
N LEU A 89 15.25 -7.46 -5.26
CA LEU A 89 16.14 -6.68 -4.39
C LEU A 89 17.18 -5.76 -5.10
N THR A 90 17.35 -5.89 -6.42
CA THR A 90 18.35 -5.18 -7.22
C THR A 90 17.77 -4.08 -8.14
N GLY A 91 16.46 -3.81 -8.08
CA GLY A 91 15.83 -2.78 -8.94
C GLY A 91 15.64 -3.21 -10.41
N ALA A 92 15.93 -4.48 -10.73
CA ALA A 92 15.68 -5.09 -12.03
C ALA A 92 14.42 -6.00 -11.99
N TYR A 93 13.53 -5.87 -12.97
CA TYR A 93 12.35 -6.72 -13.10
C TYR A 93 12.70 -8.05 -13.80
N HIS A 94 12.50 -9.17 -13.11
CA HIS A 94 12.65 -10.52 -13.68
C HIS A 94 11.35 -11.35 -13.50
N GLY A 95 10.19 -10.76 -13.82
CA GLY A 95 8.93 -11.52 -13.88
C GLY A 95 8.81 -12.28 -15.21
N GLU A 96 8.49 -13.58 -15.15
CA GLU A 96 8.25 -14.44 -16.34
C GLU A 96 6.82 -14.30 -16.93
N SER A 97 5.93 -13.49 -16.33
CA SER A 97 4.53 -13.38 -16.72
C SER A 97 4.19 -12.01 -17.33
N GLU A 98 3.92 -11.95 -18.64
CA GLU A 98 3.20 -10.85 -19.29
C GLU A 98 1.68 -11.12 -19.15
N PRO A 99 0.97 -10.57 -18.14
CA PRO A 99 0.71 -9.13 -17.97
C PRO A 99 0.67 -8.72 -16.48
N GLN A 100 0.20 -7.50 -16.16
CA GLN A 100 -0.36 -7.11 -14.84
C GLN A 100 0.60 -6.49 -13.81
N LEU A 101 1.19 -5.35 -14.13
CA LEU A 101 1.74 -4.54 -13.05
C LEU A 101 1.71 -3.07 -13.46
N SER A 102 0.81 -2.31 -12.82
CA SER A 102 0.86 -0.85 -12.83
C SER A 102 2.00 -0.42 -11.89
N ILE A 103 3.22 -0.89 -12.14
CA ILE A 103 4.43 -0.62 -11.33
C ILE A 103 4.58 0.89 -11.12
N ASN A 104 4.24 1.65 -12.17
CA ASN A 104 4.31 3.10 -12.21
C ASN A 104 3.44 3.82 -11.16
N VAL A 105 2.48 3.14 -10.52
CA VAL A 105 1.67 3.75 -9.44
C VAL A 105 2.53 4.13 -8.25
N TYR A 106 3.49 3.27 -7.87
CA TYR A 106 4.37 3.47 -6.70
C TYR A 106 5.84 3.68 -7.08
N PHE A 107 6.21 3.36 -8.31
CA PHE A 107 7.60 3.44 -8.76
C PHE A 107 7.75 4.41 -9.94
N ASN A 108 8.96 4.90 -10.09
CA ASN A 108 9.41 5.67 -11.23
C ASN A 108 10.43 4.84 -12.01
N GLU A 109 10.22 4.70 -13.31
CA GLU A 109 11.10 3.94 -14.20
C GLU A 109 12.19 4.89 -14.72
N ALA A 110 13.41 4.78 -14.18
CA ALA A 110 14.53 5.63 -14.57
C ALA A 110 15.55 4.84 -15.38
N THR A 111 15.52 4.97 -16.72
CA THR A 111 16.50 4.52 -17.74
C THR A 111 16.95 3.04 -17.76
N ALA A 112 16.84 2.29 -16.67
CA ALA A 112 17.08 0.85 -16.49
C ALA A 112 16.80 0.37 -15.04
N GLU A 113 16.56 1.28 -14.08
CA GLU A 113 16.33 0.97 -12.67
C GLU A 113 14.95 1.46 -12.20
N ILE A 114 14.22 0.60 -11.50
CA ILE A 114 12.95 0.95 -10.85
C ILE A 114 13.28 1.63 -9.52
N ARG A 115 12.83 2.88 -9.33
CA ARG A 115 13.02 3.65 -8.08
C ARG A 115 11.69 3.89 -7.39
N SER A 116 11.65 3.82 -6.06
CA SER A 116 10.42 4.06 -5.29
C SER A 116 10.05 5.55 -5.25
N ARG A 117 8.76 5.90 -5.45
CA ARG A 117 8.21 7.26 -5.21
C ARG A 117 7.85 7.46 -3.74
N SER A 118 8.74 6.99 -2.86
CA SER A 118 8.61 7.14 -1.42
C SER A 118 9.53 8.25 -0.92
N LEU A 119 9.00 9.08 -0.04
CA LEU A 119 9.75 10.05 0.75
C LEU A 119 9.86 9.55 2.18
N LEU A 120 11.06 9.68 2.74
CA LEU A 120 11.37 9.24 4.09
C LEU A 120 11.69 10.48 4.94
N ILE A 121 10.83 10.79 5.90
CA ILE A 121 11.00 11.91 6.83
C ILE A 121 11.46 11.34 8.17
N LEU A 122 12.72 11.62 8.50
CA LEU A 122 13.42 11.08 9.64
C LEU A 122 13.83 12.18 10.61
N SER A 123 14.15 11.79 11.84
CA SER A 123 14.99 12.64 12.69
C SER A 123 16.27 11.93 13.17
N GLN A 124 16.38 10.59 13.12
CA GLN A 124 17.56 9.89 13.67
C GLN A 124 17.96 8.53 13.04
N GLU A 125 17.15 7.86 12.20
CA GLU A 125 17.36 6.43 11.82
C GLU A 125 17.74 6.17 10.34
N MET A 126 18.40 7.12 9.67
CA MET A 126 18.78 6.97 8.24
C MET A 126 19.72 5.80 7.97
N ASP A 127 20.69 5.57 8.85
CA ASP A 127 21.73 4.57 8.61
C ASP A 127 21.17 3.14 8.62
N SER A 128 20.14 2.88 9.45
CA SER A 128 19.47 1.58 9.51
C SER A 128 18.68 1.30 8.23
N VAL A 129 17.97 2.29 7.69
CA VAL A 129 17.20 2.15 6.44
C VAL A 129 18.13 1.96 5.24
N ARG A 130 19.20 2.74 5.16
CA ARG A 130 20.21 2.64 4.07
C ARG A 130 21.00 1.33 4.13
N ALA A 131 21.29 0.82 5.32
CA ALA A 131 21.93 -0.48 5.51
C ALA A 131 20.97 -1.67 5.32
N GLY A 132 19.66 -1.42 5.26
CA GLY A 132 18.64 -2.42 5.01
C GLY A 132 18.76 -3.03 3.61
N PRO A 133 18.15 -4.21 3.39
CA PRO A 133 18.30 -4.97 2.15
C PRO A 133 17.78 -4.22 0.91
N PHE A 134 16.86 -3.27 1.07
CA PHE A 134 16.30 -2.44 -0.01
C PHE A 134 16.71 -0.96 0.05
N GLY A 135 17.69 -0.59 0.89
CA GLY A 135 18.10 0.81 1.07
C GLY A 135 18.56 1.49 -0.22
N GLN A 136 19.05 0.71 -1.20
CA GLN A 136 19.51 1.22 -2.51
C GLN A 136 18.37 1.63 -3.45
N LEU A 137 17.13 1.23 -3.16
CA LEU A 137 15.96 1.51 -4.00
C LEU A 137 15.47 2.96 -3.84
N PHE A 138 15.66 3.54 -2.66
CA PHE A 138 15.28 4.91 -2.36
C PHE A 138 16.26 5.90 -2.99
N ARG A 139 15.73 7.04 -3.45
CA ARG A 139 16.58 8.14 -3.92
C ARG A 139 17.24 8.82 -2.72
N PRO A 140 18.57 9.05 -2.73
CA PRO A 140 19.25 9.81 -1.69
C PRO A 140 18.62 11.20 -1.43
N ASP A 141 18.13 11.84 -2.48
CA ASP A 141 17.44 13.14 -2.43
C ASP A 141 16.11 13.10 -1.63
N ASN A 142 15.51 11.93 -1.46
CA ASN A 142 14.21 11.77 -0.81
C ASN A 142 14.33 11.49 0.70
N PHE A 143 15.56 11.50 1.23
CA PHE A 143 15.83 11.39 2.66
C PHE A 143 15.95 12.78 3.27
N ILE A 144 15.01 13.10 4.16
CA ILE A 144 15.01 14.38 4.87
C ILE A 144 15.11 14.09 6.35
N PHE A 145 16.06 14.74 7.02
CA PHE A 145 16.31 14.51 8.43
C PHE A 145 16.58 15.79 9.20
N GLY A 146 15.98 15.89 10.38
CA GLY A 146 16.32 16.90 11.39
C GLY A 146 17.50 16.46 12.26
N GLN A 147 18.25 17.41 12.83
CA GLN A 147 19.31 17.11 13.81
C GLN A 147 18.73 16.70 15.18
N THR A 148 17.55 17.23 15.50
CA THR A 148 16.86 17.06 16.77
C THR A 148 15.60 16.21 16.62
N GLY A 149 15.38 15.28 17.54
CA GLY A 149 14.14 14.53 17.63
C GLY A 149 13.08 15.28 18.43
N ALA A 150 11.79 15.07 18.10
CA ALA A 150 10.68 15.70 18.82
C ALA A 150 10.49 15.18 20.26
N GLY A 151 11.18 14.09 20.64
CA GLY A 151 11.20 13.57 22.02
C GLY A 151 9.82 13.22 22.58
N ASN A 152 8.99 12.53 21.79
CA ASN A 152 7.60 12.18 22.13
C ASN A 152 6.70 13.36 22.49
N ASN A 153 7.02 14.56 22.02
CA ASN A 153 6.19 15.75 22.22
C ASN A 153 5.57 16.21 20.89
N TRP A 154 4.25 16.08 20.77
CA TRP A 154 3.50 16.51 19.57
C TRP A 154 3.71 17.99 19.25
N ALA A 155 3.69 18.88 20.25
CA ALA A 155 3.81 20.32 20.03
C ALA A 155 5.19 20.69 19.48
N LYS A 156 6.25 20.01 19.90
CA LYS A 156 7.59 20.19 19.29
C LYS A 156 7.60 19.75 17.83
N GLY A 157 6.99 18.61 17.53
CA GLY A 157 6.87 18.11 16.15
C GLY A 157 5.99 19.00 15.27
N HIS A 158 4.97 19.65 15.81
CA HIS A 158 3.99 20.40 15.01
C HIS A 158 4.32 21.90 14.90
N TYR A 159 4.85 22.53 15.96
CA TYR A 159 5.03 23.99 16.00
C TYR A 159 6.48 24.46 16.01
N THR A 160 7.45 23.62 16.40
CA THR A 160 8.85 24.04 16.50
C THR A 160 9.74 23.30 15.50
N GLU A 161 10.24 22.12 15.87
CA GLU A 161 11.25 21.38 15.10
C GLU A 161 10.71 20.92 13.75
N GLY A 162 9.47 20.41 13.73
CA GLY A 162 8.87 19.97 12.47
C GLY A 162 8.45 21.13 11.57
N ALA A 163 8.17 22.31 12.14
CA ALA A 163 7.87 23.51 11.36
C ALA A 163 9.12 24.09 10.68
N GLU A 164 10.31 23.91 11.26
CA GLU A 164 11.57 24.27 10.60
C GLU A 164 11.91 23.33 9.44
N LEU A 165 11.56 22.03 9.56
CA LEU A 165 11.86 21.02 8.55
C LEU A 165 10.80 20.90 7.44
N ILE A 166 9.58 21.40 7.67
CA ILE A 166 8.44 21.14 6.77
C ILE A 166 8.64 21.69 5.36
N ASP A 167 9.27 22.86 5.21
CA ASP A 167 9.47 23.48 3.90
C ASP A 167 10.38 22.61 3.01
N SER A 168 11.43 22.04 3.60
CA SER A 168 12.31 21.09 2.91
C SER A 168 11.56 19.83 2.49
N VAL A 169 10.65 19.34 3.33
CA VAL A 169 9.79 18.19 3.00
C VAL A 169 8.85 18.52 1.85
N LEU A 170 8.17 19.66 1.92
CA LEU A 170 7.23 20.08 0.89
C LEU A 170 7.92 20.25 -0.47
N ASP A 171 9.15 20.75 -0.52
CA ASP A 171 9.91 20.88 -1.77
C ASP A 171 10.18 19.52 -2.44
N VAL A 172 10.51 18.49 -1.66
CA VAL A 172 10.68 17.14 -2.21
C VAL A 172 9.32 16.52 -2.60
N VAL A 173 8.27 16.76 -1.81
CA VAL A 173 6.90 16.32 -2.15
C VAL A 173 6.47 16.94 -3.48
N ARG A 174 6.73 18.24 -3.70
CA ARG A 174 6.48 18.95 -4.96
C ARG A 174 7.29 18.35 -6.10
N LYS A 175 8.58 18.11 -5.91
CA LYS A 175 9.44 17.48 -6.95
C LYS A 175 8.90 16.11 -7.39
N GLU A 176 8.47 15.27 -6.45
CA GLU A 176 7.90 13.96 -6.79
C GLU A 176 6.47 14.08 -7.38
N ALA A 177 5.66 15.05 -6.92
CA ALA A 177 4.35 15.34 -7.49
C ALA A 177 4.43 15.83 -8.94
N GLU A 178 5.39 16.71 -9.26
CA GLU A 178 5.68 17.19 -10.61
C GLU A 178 6.24 16.07 -11.51
N GLY A 179 6.91 15.07 -10.93
CA GLY A 179 7.35 13.87 -11.61
C GLY A 179 6.22 12.89 -11.96
N CYS A 180 4.97 13.17 -11.58
CA CYS A 180 3.81 12.34 -11.89
C CYS A 180 3.02 12.86 -13.10
N ASP A 181 2.60 11.95 -13.99
CA ASP A 181 1.71 12.30 -15.10
C ASP A 181 0.29 12.62 -14.60
N CYS A 182 -0.20 11.87 -13.61
CA CYS A 182 -1.51 12.10 -12.99
C CYS A 182 -1.55 11.64 -11.53
N LEU A 183 -1.07 12.50 -10.63
CA LEU A 183 -1.11 12.27 -9.18
C LEU A 183 -2.55 12.00 -8.67
N GLN A 184 -2.78 10.83 -8.06
CA GLN A 184 -4.05 10.52 -7.38
C GLN A 184 -4.15 11.22 -6.03
N GLY A 185 -3.06 11.18 -5.27
CA GLY A 185 -3.04 11.50 -3.86
C GLY A 185 -1.76 11.10 -3.16
N PHE A 186 -1.79 11.28 -1.85
CA PHE A 186 -0.68 11.01 -0.95
C PHE A 186 -1.06 9.88 0.00
N GLN A 187 -0.09 9.01 0.27
CA GLN A 187 -0.19 7.99 1.30
C GLN A 187 0.82 8.29 2.40
N ILE A 188 0.33 8.48 3.63
CA ILE A 188 1.18 8.87 4.76
C ILE A 188 1.17 7.77 5.81
N CYS A 189 2.33 7.20 6.12
CA CYS A 189 2.50 6.23 7.21
C CYS A 189 3.13 6.91 8.43
N HIS A 190 2.42 6.92 9.56
CA HIS A 190 2.87 7.58 10.78
C HIS A 190 2.30 6.93 12.04
N SER A 191 2.92 7.19 13.19
CA SER A 191 2.34 6.83 14.49
C SER A 191 1.67 8.04 15.14
N LEU A 192 0.55 7.80 15.81
CA LEU A 192 -0.18 8.84 16.57
C LEU A 192 0.39 9.07 17.97
N GLY A 193 1.18 8.11 18.48
CA GLY A 193 1.80 8.22 19.81
C GLY A 193 3.13 8.99 19.83
N GLY A 194 3.83 9.08 18.70
CA GLY A 194 5.17 9.69 18.64
C GLY A 194 5.15 11.23 18.60
N GLY A 195 6.31 11.87 18.81
CA GLY A 195 6.42 13.32 18.64
C GLY A 195 6.51 13.74 17.17
N THR A 196 7.41 13.11 16.42
CA THR A 196 7.65 13.42 14.99
C THR A 196 6.56 12.84 14.11
N GLY A 197 6.25 11.53 14.26
CA GLY A 197 5.22 10.88 13.45
C GLY A 197 3.87 11.57 13.60
N ALA A 198 3.47 11.87 14.83
CA ALA A 198 2.17 12.47 15.11
C ALA A 198 2.17 13.98 14.85
N GLY A 199 3.12 14.73 15.43
CA GLY A 199 3.19 16.19 15.31
C GLY A 199 3.54 16.67 13.90
N MET A 200 4.69 16.25 13.38
CA MET A 200 5.15 16.65 12.06
C MET A 200 4.33 15.98 10.94
N GLY A 201 3.91 14.72 11.13
CA GLY A 201 3.04 14.04 10.16
C GLY A 201 1.70 14.75 9.98
N THR A 202 1.06 15.20 11.05
CA THR A 202 -0.20 15.97 10.95
C THR A 202 0.00 17.37 10.40
N LEU A 203 1.12 18.04 10.70
CA LEU A 203 1.48 19.31 10.06
C LEU A 203 1.62 19.13 8.55
N LEU A 204 2.31 18.08 8.11
CA LEU A 204 2.48 17.76 6.69
C LEU A 204 1.15 17.50 6.01
N ILE A 205 0.26 16.72 6.63
CA ILE A 205 -1.07 16.45 6.11
C ILE A 205 -1.84 17.78 5.87
N ALA A 206 -1.81 18.70 6.83
CA ALA A 206 -2.47 19.99 6.70
C ALA A 206 -1.87 20.83 5.56
N LYS A 207 -0.53 20.90 5.47
CA LYS A 207 0.15 21.66 4.40
C LYS A 207 -0.05 21.08 3.01
N VAL A 208 -0.01 19.76 2.88
CA VAL A 208 -0.32 19.10 1.61
C VAL A 208 -1.78 19.31 1.21
N ARG A 209 -2.72 19.34 2.18
CA ARG A 209 -4.13 19.65 1.90
C ARG A 209 -4.33 21.11 1.46
N GLU A 210 -3.56 22.05 1.98
CA GLU A 210 -3.54 23.44 1.53
C GLU A 210 -3.04 23.58 0.07
N GLU A 211 -1.96 22.89 -0.30
CA GLU A 211 -1.38 22.97 -1.65
C GLU A 211 -2.11 22.12 -2.69
N TYR A 212 -2.62 20.96 -2.29
CA TYR A 212 -3.23 19.96 -3.16
C TYR A 212 -4.66 19.61 -2.70
N PRO A 213 -5.60 20.57 -2.68
CA PRO A 213 -6.95 20.36 -2.12
C PRO A 213 -7.76 19.30 -2.89
N ASP A 214 -7.52 19.15 -4.20
CA ASP A 214 -8.23 18.20 -5.06
C ASP A 214 -7.64 16.78 -5.04
N ARG A 215 -6.58 16.53 -4.27
CA ARG A 215 -5.90 15.23 -4.21
C ARG A 215 -6.32 14.46 -2.97
N MET A 216 -6.38 13.13 -3.11
CA MET A 216 -6.79 12.26 -2.01
C MET A 216 -5.70 12.17 -0.96
N MET A 217 -6.08 12.24 0.32
CA MET A 217 -5.18 12.05 1.45
C MET A 217 -5.53 10.75 2.20
N CYS A 218 -4.69 9.72 2.04
CA CYS A 218 -4.82 8.45 2.75
C CYS A 218 -3.72 8.32 3.80
N THR A 219 -4.08 7.93 5.02
CA THR A 219 -3.12 7.75 6.12
C THR A 219 -3.18 6.34 6.68
N PHE A 220 -2.02 5.76 6.96
CA PHE A 220 -1.86 4.56 7.76
C PHE A 220 -1.40 5.00 9.14
N SER A 221 -2.35 5.02 10.07
CA SER A 221 -2.17 5.62 11.39
C SER A 221 -2.06 4.55 12.45
N VAL A 222 -0.87 4.42 13.04
CA VAL A 222 -0.62 3.49 14.14
C VAL A 222 -1.05 4.13 15.46
N VAL A 223 -2.11 3.59 16.06
CA VAL A 223 -2.66 3.96 17.35
C VAL A 223 -1.79 3.38 18.47
N PRO A 224 -1.41 4.18 19.47
CA PRO A 224 -0.60 3.72 20.59
C PRO A 224 -1.37 2.74 21.50
N SER A 225 -0.62 1.86 22.19
CA SER A 225 -1.18 0.97 23.21
C SER A 225 -0.22 0.86 24.41
N PRO A 226 -0.75 0.89 25.65
CA PRO A 226 0.04 0.74 26.86
C PRO A 226 0.65 -0.66 27.02
N LYS A 227 0.21 -1.66 26.24
CA LYS A 227 0.82 -3.01 26.25
C LYS A 227 2.14 -3.07 25.49
N VAL A 228 2.36 -2.11 24.58
CA VAL A 228 3.48 -2.13 23.62
C VAL A 228 4.46 -0.99 23.88
N SER A 229 4.00 0.12 24.48
CA SER A 229 4.82 1.29 24.81
C SER A 229 4.56 1.78 26.23
N ASP A 230 5.65 2.14 26.93
CA ASP A 230 5.63 2.72 28.28
C ASP A 230 5.52 4.26 28.28
N THR A 231 5.34 4.88 27.11
CA THR A 231 5.34 6.34 26.99
C THR A 231 4.02 6.93 27.47
N VAL A 232 4.05 7.58 28.63
CA VAL A 232 2.86 8.13 29.30
C VAL A 232 2.18 9.30 28.56
N VAL A 233 2.87 9.94 27.61
CA VAL A 233 2.36 11.09 26.84
C VAL A 233 1.67 10.71 25.53
N GLU A 234 1.68 9.44 25.14
CA GLU A 234 1.06 8.97 23.89
C GLU A 234 -0.43 9.31 23.77
N PRO A 235 -1.26 9.23 24.83
CA PRO A 235 -2.67 9.63 24.73
C PRO A 235 -2.86 11.10 24.36
N TYR A 236 -1.98 11.99 24.84
CA TYR A 236 -2.01 13.41 24.49
C TYR A 236 -1.68 13.61 23.00
N ASN A 237 -0.60 12.98 22.53
CA ASN A 237 -0.19 13.06 21.13
C ASN A 237 -1.26 12.49 20.20
N CYS A 238 -1.88 11.37 20.58
CA CYS A 238 -2.94 10.73 19.81
C CYS A 238 -4.17 11.65 19.70
N THR A 239 -4.62 12.22 20.81
CA THR A 239 -5.80 13.12 20.82
C THR A 239 -5.58 14.34 19.93
N LEU A 240 -4.42 14.98 20.03
CA LEU A 240 -4.06 16.13 19.21
C LEU A 240 -3.96 15.78 17.72
N SER A 241 -3.44 14.59 17.42
CA SER A 241 -3.27 14.14 16.03
C SER A 241 -4.59 13.73 15.38
N VAL A 242 -5.46 13.03 16.11
CA VAL A 242 -6.80 12.66 15.62
C VAL A 242 -7.60 13.91 15.29
N HIS A 243 -7.51 14.98 16.08
CA HIS A 243 -8.18 16.24 15.76
C HIS A 243 -7.80 16.76 14.36
N GLN A 244 -6.51 16.72 14.01
CA GLN A 244 -6.03 17.13 12.69
C GLN A 244 -6.43 16.14 11.58
N LEU A 245 -6.43 14.84 11.86
CA LEU A 245 -6.83 13.81 10.89
C LEU A 245 -8.31 13.85 10.53
N VAL A 246 -9.18 14.23 11.48
CA VAL A 246 -10.62 14.35 11.24
C VAL A 246 -10.93 15.40 10.16
N GLU A 247 -10.12 16.44 10.05
CA GLU A 247 -10.38 17.56 9.14
C GLU A 247 -9.59 17.46 7.83
N ASN A 248 -8.36 16.94 7.88
CA ASN A 248 -7.42 17.03 6.76
C ASN A 248 -7.19 15.71 6.01
N ALA A 249 -7.55 14.57 6.58
CA ALA A 249 -7.44 13.28 5.89
C ALA A 249 -8.79 12.89 5.26
N ASP A 250 -8.74 12.24 4.09
CA ASP A 250 -9.94 11.70 3.44
C ASP A 250 -10.15 10.22 3.79
N GLU A 251 -9.07 9.49 4.10
CA GLU A 251 -9.08 8.07 4.48
C GLU A 251 -8.05 7.82 5.60
N VAL A 252 -8.48 7.19 6.69
CA VAL A 252 -7.59 6.83 7.81
C VAL A 252 -7.70 5.33 8.08
N MET A 253 -6.66 4.59 7.71
CA MET A 253 -6.52 3.18 8.05
C MET A 253 -6.00 3.08 9.49
N CYS A 254 -6.88 2.68 10.42
CA CYS A 254 -6.51 2.54 11.82
C CYS A 254 -5.82 1.21 12.07
N ILE A 255 -4.61 1.29 12.62
CA ILE A 255 -3.81 0.13 12.99
C ILE A 255 -3.47 0.26 14.47
N ASP A 256 -3.84 -0.69 15.29
CA ASP A 256 -3.66 -0.65 16.74
C ASP A 256 -2.59 -1.64 17.16
N ASN A 257 -1.56 -1.14 17.83
CA ASN A 257 -0.49 -1.97 18.37
C ASN A 257 -1.01 -3.01 19.38
N GLU A 258 -2.10 -2.72 20.10
CA GLU A 258 -2.75 -3.69 20.99
C GLU A 258 -3.28 -4.90 20.23
N ALA A 259 -4.03 -4.64 19.16
CA ALA A 259 -4.65 -5.67 18.35
C ALA A 259 -3.60 -6.50 17.61
N LEU A 260 -2.58 -5.85 17.05
CA LEU A 260 -1.45 -6.53 16.41
C LEU A 260 -0.72 -7.44 17.41
N TYR A 261 -0.46 -6.95 18.63
CA TYR A 261 0.18 -7.74 19.67
C TYR A 261 -0.66 -8.96 20.06
N ASP A 262 -1.97 -8.76 20.28
CA ASP A 262 -2.90 -9.84 20.61
C ASP A 262 -2.99 -10.89 19.48
N ILE A 263 -2.96 -10.48 18.20
CA ILE A 263 -2.92 -11.38 17.03
C ILE A 263 -1.62 -12.20 17.03
N CYS A 264 -0.47 -11.55 17.16
CA CYS A 264 0.83 -12.21 17.17
C CYS A 264 0.95 -13.23 18.31
N PHE A 265 0.52 -12.83 19.51
CA PHE A 265 0.58 -13.69 20.68
C PHE A 265 -0.44 -14.84 20.64
N ARG A 266 -1.73 -14.53 20.39
CA ARG A 266 -2.82 -15.51 20.52
C ARG A 266 -3.01 -16.35 19.27
N THR A 267 -2.94 -15.74 18.08
CA THR A 267 -3.27 -16.39 16.80
C THR A 267 -2.03 -16.99 16.16
N LEU A 268 -0.93 -16.22 16.05
CA LEU A 268 0.33 -16.71 15.46
C LEU A 268 1.17 -17.56 16.44
N LYS A 269 0.81 -17.57 17.73
CA LYS A 269 1.49 -18.34 18.80
C LYS A 269 2.94 -17.93 19.02
N LEU A 270 3.24 -16.65 18.86
CA LEU A 270 4.55 -16.09 19.19
C LEU A 270 4.60 -15.78 20.69
N THR A 271 5.57 -16.35 21.41
CA THR A 271 5.70 -16.18 22.87
C THR A 271 6.12 -14.76 23.26
N THR A 272 6.93 -14.12 22.43
CA THR A 272 7.45 -12.76 22.64
C THR A 272 7.40 -11.99 21.32
N PRO A 273 6.23 -11.39 20.96
CA PRO A 273 6.10 -10.59 19.75
C PRO A 273 7.09 -9.42 19.76
N THR A 274 7.82 -9.25 18.67
CA THR A 274 8.74 -8.11 18.46
C THR A 274 8.13 -7.07 17.53
N TYR A 275 8.67 -5.85 17.49
CA TYR A 275 8.22 -4.83 16.53
C TYR A 275 8.35 -5.29 15.07
N GLY A 276 9.31 -6.16 14.74
CA GLY A 276 9.40 -6.77 13.40
C GLY A 276 8.21 -7.68 13.08
N ASP A 277 7.73 -8.46 14.04
CA ASP A 277 6.53 -9.30 13.82
C ASP A 277 5.27 -8.45 13.61
N LEU A 278 5.15 -7.34 14.34
CA LEU A 278 4.06 -6.38 14.19
C LEU A 278 4.14 -5.68 12.82
N ASN A 279 5.32 -5.21 12.44
CA ASN A 279 5.54 -4.53 11.16
C ASN A 279 5.31 -5.46 9.96
N HIS A 280 5.68 -6.74 10.06
CA HIS A 280 5.34 -7.74 9.06
C HIS A 280 3.82 -7.92 8.90
N LEU A 281 3.04 -7.83 9.98
CA LEU A 281 1.59 -7.91 9.87
C LEU A 281 1.01 -6.65 9.20
N VAL A 282 1.51 -5.48 9.58
CA VAL A 282 1.13 -4.20 8.96
C VAL A 282 1.47 -4.18 7.47
N SER A 283 2.63 -4.66 7.07
CA SER A 283 3.06 -4.71 5.67
C SER A 283 2.16 -5.59 4.80
N VAL A 284 1.77 -6.76 5.30
CA VAL A 284 0.81 -7.65 4.63
C VAL A 284 -0.55 -6.98 4.46
N VAL A 285 -1.04 -6.31 5.49
CA VAL A 285 -2.31 -5.58 5.48
C VAL A 285 -2.29 -4.43 4.47
N MET A 286 -1.24 -3.60 4.51
CA MET A 286 -1.05 -2.48 3.60
C MET A 286 -0.94 -2.95 2.14
N SER A 287 -0.24 -4.06 1.90
CA SER A 287 -0.19 -4.72 0.59
C SER A 287 -1.57 -5.16 0.11
N GLY A 288 -2.39 -5.71 1.02
CA GLY A 288 -3.77 -6.11 0.73
C GLY A 288 -4.66 -4.92 0.34
N ILE A 289 -4.63 -3.84 1.11
CA ILE A 289 -5.42 -2.61 0.82
C ILE A 289 -4.99 -1.98 -0.51
N THR A 290 -3.69 -1.91 -0.77
CA THR A 290 -3.14 -1.29 -1.99
C THR A 290 -3.18 -2.21 -3.21
N CYS A 291 -3.59 -3.48 -3.06
CA CYS A 291 -3.66 -4.45 -4.16
C CYS A 291 -4.54 -3.95 -5.31
N CYS A 292 -5.71 -3.37 -4.99
CA CYS A 292 -6.64 -2.82 -5.98
C CYS A 292 -6.07 -1.61 -6.76
N LEU A 293 -5.04 -0.94 -6.20
CA LEU A 293 -4.36 0.19 -6.85
C LEU A 293 -3.23 -0.30 -7.76
N ARG A 294 -2.55 -1.41 -7.40
CA ARG A 294 -1.38 -1.95 -8.11
C ARG A 294 -1.74 -2.89 -9.25
N PHE A 295 -2.79 -3.67 -9.08
CA PHE A 295 -3.22 -4.68 -10.04
C PHE A 295 -4.50 -4.25 -10.76
N PRO A 296 -4.67 -4.62 -12.04
CA PRO A 296 -5.86 -4.27 -12.78
C PRO A 296 -7.10 -4.92 -12.15
N GLY A 297 -7.98 -4.09 -11.59
CA GLY A 297 -9.25 -4.49 -10.99
C GLY A 297 -10.39 -3.59 -11.41
N GLN A 298 -11.63 -4.09 -11.31
CA GLN A 298 -12.84 -3.29 -11.57
C GLN A 298 -13.28 -2.49 -10.34
N LEU A 299 -13.03 -3.01 -9.13
CA LEU A 299 -13.43 -2.44 -7.86
C LEU A 299 -12.27 -1.65 -7.22
N ASN A 300 -12.55 -0.47 -6.65
CA ASN A 300 -11.58 0.37 -5.91
C ASN A 300 -10.26 0.62 -6.66
N ALA A 301 -10.33 0.79 -7.99
CA ALA A 301 -9.16 0.96 -8.85
C ALA A 301 -8.42 2.31 -8.70
N ASP A 302 -8.93 3.21 -7.85
CA ASP A 302 -8.27 4.46 -7.49
C ASP A 302 -8.65 4.86 -6.05
N LEU A 303 -7.84 5.72 -5.43
CA LEU A 303 -8.07 6.18 -4.05
C LEU A 303 -9.43 6.90 -3.91
N ARG A 304 -9.86 7.63 -4.93
CA ARG A 304 -11.12 8.38 -4.87
C ARG A 304 -12.33 7.45 -4.85
N LYS A 305 -12.31 6.36 -5.60
CA LYS A 305 -13.37 5.33 -5.64
C LYS A 305 -13.42 4.55 -4.35
N LEU A 306 -12.26 4.28 -3.74
CA LEU A 306 -12.20 3.68 -2.41
C LEU A 306 -12.94 4.57 -1.40
N ALA A 307 -12.61 5.86 -1.35
CA ALA A 307 -13.26 6.84 -0.49
C ALA A 307 -14.76 6.93 -0.74
N VAL A 308 -15.19 7.04 -2.00
CA VAL A 308 -16.62 7.15 -2.37
C VAL A 308 -17.43 5.92 -1.93
N ASN A 309 -16.82 4.73 -1.96
CA ASN A 309 -17.49 3.49 -1.58
C ASN A 309 -17.56 3.28 -0.05
N LEU A 310 -16.55 3.74 0.69
CA LEU A 310 -16.40 3.43 2.12
C LEU A 310 -16.71 4.60 3.06
N VAL A 311 -16.72 5.84 2.56
CA VAL A 311 -16.93 7.05 3.37
C VAL A 311 -18.30 7.66 3.05
N PRO A 312 -19.35 7.27 3.79
CA PRO A 312 -20.69 7.86 3.60
C PRO A 312 -20.78 9.29 4.14
N PHE A 313 -19.97 9.63 5.15
CA PHE A 313 -19.95 10.94 5.79
C PHE A 313 -18.50 11.44 5.94
N PRO A 314 -18.17 12.70 5.62
CA PRO A 314 -16.79 13.18 5.58
C PRO A 314 -15.98 13.05 6.87
N ARG A 315 -16.63 13.00 8.05
CA ARG A 315 -15.94 12.83 9.35
C ARG A 315 -15.86 11.37 9.81
N LEU A 316 -16.51 10.45 9.10
CA LEU A 316 -16.55 9.01 9.41
C LEU A 316 -15.71 8.25 8.38
N HIS A 317 -14.44 8.63 8.29
CA HIS A 317 -13.44 8.11 7.35
C HIS A 317 -12.34 7.28 8.02
N PHE A 318 -12.60 6.81 9.25
CA PHE A 318 -11.71 5.91 9.98
C PHE A 318 -12.12 4.46 9.71
N PHE A 319 -11.20 3.69 9.14
CA PHE A 319 -11.46 2.32 8.72
C PHE A 319 -10.92 1.32 9.72
N LEU A 320 -11.78 0.36 10.08
CA LEU A 320 -11.39 -0.85 10.79
C LEU A 320 -10.85 -1.86 9.78
N VAL A 321 -9.55 -2.16 9.87
CA VAL A 321 -8.90 -3.08 8.95
C VAL A 321 -8.85 -4.48 9.55
N GLY A 322 -9.01 -5.52 8.73
CA GLY A 322 -8.86 -6.91 9.13
C GLY A 322 -8.16 -7.71 8.04
N PHE A 323 -7.51 -8.81 8.41
CA PHE A 323 -6.81 -9.67 7.47
C PHE A 323 -7.09 -11.15 7.72
N ALA A 324 -7.23 -11.89 6.63
CA ALA A 324 -7.27 -13.34 6.63
C ALA A 324 -6.53 -13.86 5.37
N PRO A 325 -5.82 -14.99 5.44
CA PRO A 325 -5.70 -15.89 6.59
C PRO A 325 -4.64 -15.47 7.62
N LEU A 326 -4.98 -15.55 8.90
CA LEU A 326 -4.00 -15.51 9.99
C LEU A 326 -3.77 -16.92 10.51
N THR A 327 -2.65 -17.54 10.12
CA THR A 327 -2.25 -18.88 10.53
C THR A 327 -0.82 -18.89 11.02
N SER A 328 -0.57 -19.60 12.12
CA SER A 328 0.80 -19.82 12.60
C SER A 328 1.61 -20.62 11.57
N ARG A 329 2.93 -20.40 11.54
CA ARG A 329 3.85 -21.08 10.60
C ARG A 329 3.78 -22.61 10.70
N GLY A 330 3.54 -23.14 11.91
CA GLY A 330 3.41 -24.58 12.13
C GLY A 330 2.08 -25.19 11.68
N SER A 331 1.01 -24.39 11.59
CA SER A 331 -0.32 -24.88 11.20
C SER A 331 -0.66 -24.62 9.72
N GLN A 332 0.12 -23.79 9.03
CA GLN A 332 -0.14 -23.40 7.64
C GLN A 332 -0.16 -24.60 6.67
N GLN A 333 0.71 -25.60 6.88
CA GLN A 333 0.79 -26.79 6.02
C GLN A 333 -0.39 -27.76 6.20
N TYR A 334 -1.11 -27.66 7.31
CA TYR A 334 -2.18 -28.60 7.68
C TYR A 334 -3.58 -28.05 7.42
N ARG A 335 -3.70 -26.79 6.97
CA ARG A 335 -4.98 -26.12 6.79
C ARG A 335 -5.26 -25.88 5.31
N ALA A 336 -6.25 -26.58 4.77
CA ALA A 336 -6.79 -26.26 3.46
C ALA A 336 -7.67 -25.02 3.59
N LEU A 337 -7.25 -23.90 2.99
CA LEU A 337 -8.00 -22.65 3.05
C LEU A 337 -9.15 -22.68 2.04
N SER A 338 -10.38 -22.59 2.54
CA SER A 338 -11.58 -22.47 1.72
C SER A 338 -12.12 -21.04 1.75
N VAL A 339 -12.82 -20.62 0.68
CA VAL A 339 -13.43 -19.28 0.62
C VAL A 339 -14.39 -19.02 1.80
N PRO A 340 -15.25 -19.97 2.21
CA PRO A 340 -16.11 -19.77 3.37
C PRO A 340 -15.32 -19.58 4.67
N GLU A 341 -14.23 -20.32 4.88
CA GLU A 341 -13.38 -20.17 6.07
C GLU A 341 -12.70 -18.80 6.13
N LEU A 342 -12.16 -18.32 5.01
CA LEU A 342 -11.56 -16.99 4.93
C LEU A 342 -12.59 -15.90 5.24
N THR A 343 -13.80 -16.05 4.69
CA THR A 343 -14.90 -15.10 4.91
C THR A 343 -15.32 -15.11 6.38
N GLN A 344 -15.45 -16.28 7.00
CA GLN A 344 -15.77 -16.38 8.42
C GLN A 344 -14.67 -15.77 9.30
N GLN A 345 -13.41 -15.99 8.93
CA GLN A 345 -12.26 -15.44 9.63
C GLN A 345 -12.25 -13.90 9.58
N MET A 346 -12.64 -13.30 8.44
CA MET A 346 -12.70 -11.85 8.30
C MET A 346 -13.67 -11.17 9.27
N PHE A 347 -14.75 -11.83 9.69
CA PHE A 347 -15.72 -11.26 10.65
C PHE A 347 -15.44 -11.63 12.11
N ASP A 348 -14.33 -12.33 12.39
CA ASP A 348 -13.92 -12.59 13.76
C ASP A 348 -13.16 -11.38 14.34
N ALA A 349 -13.60 -10.90 15.50
CA ALA A 349 -13.01 -9.75 16.18
C ALA A 349 -11.51 -9.93 16.46
N LYS A 350 -11.06 -11.19 16.59
CA LYS A 350 -9.66 -11.53 16.84
C LYS A 350 -8.73 -11.25 15.66
N ASN A 351 -9.26 -11.03 14.46
CA ASN A 351 -8.47 -10.77 13.25
C ASN A 351 -8.55 -9.31 12.80
N MET A 352 -9.20 -8.47 13.60
CA MET A 352 -9.24 -7.02 13.39
C MET A 352 -7.93 -6.40 13.87
N MET A 353 -7.43 -5.46 13.08
CA MET A 353 -6.19 -4.72 13.32
C MET A 353 -6.40 -3.52 14.23
N ALA A 354 -7.63 -3.24 14.68
CA ALA A 354 -7.90 -2.33 15.79
C ALA A 354 -8.56 -3.07 16.94
N ALA A 355 -8.25 -2.72 18.20
CA ALA A 355 -8.79 -3.39 19.38
C ALA A 355 -10.26 -2.98 19.60
N SER A 356 -11.14 -3.49 18.75
CA SER A 356 -12.57 -3.21 18.75
C SER A 356 -13.33 -4.44 18.30
N ASP A 357 -14.43 -4.78 18.98
CA ASP A 357 -15.31 -5.86 18.55
C ASP A 357 -16.37 -5.31 17.59
N PRO A 358 -16.36 -5.69 16.30
CA PRO A 358 -17.35 -5.23 15.32
C PRO A 358 -18.79 -5.59 15.70
N ARG A 359 -19.01 -6.60 16.55
CA ARG A 359 -20.34 -7.07 16.97
C ARG A 359 -21.05 -6.08 17.89
N HIS A 360 -20.31 -5.17 18.54
CA HIS A 360 -20.89 -4.10 19.35
C HIS A 360 -21.33 -2.89 18.51
N GLY A 361 -21.02 -2.88 17.21
CA GLY A 361 -21.38 -1.82 16.28
C GLY A 361 -22.24 -2.29 15.13
N ARG A 362 -22.34 -1.44 14.10
CA ARG A 362 -22.94 -1.78 12.81
C ARG A 362 -21.99 -1.32 11.70
N TYR A 363 -21.85 -2.13 10.66
CA TYR A 363 -21.14 -1.72 9.46
C TYR A 363 -21.97 -0.69 8.70
N LEU A 364 -21.35 0.43 8.34
CA LEU A 364 -21.97 1.46 7.50
C LEU A 364 -21.89 1.08 6.03
N THR A 365 -20.76 0.49 5.62
CA THR A 365 -20.39 0.11 4.25
C THR A 365 -19.68 -1.22 4.24
#